data_AF-A0A1I7X603-F1
#
_entry.id   AF-A0A1I7X603-F1
#
_cell.length_a   1.000
_cell.length_b   1.000
_cell.length_c   1.000
_cell.angle_alpha   90.00
_cell.angle_beta   90.00
_cell.angle_gamma   90.00
#
_symmetry.space_group_name_H-M   'P 1'
#
loop_
_entity.id
_entity.type
_entity.pdbx_description
1 polymer ?
#
loop_
_entity_poly.entity_id
_entity_poly.type
_entity_poly.pdbx_seq_one_letter_code
_entity_poly.pdbx_strand_id
1 'polypeptide(L)'
;MPHIDSCYSYRNDVSLEMEVHVSRATPSDAGDLMLMIKELAEFEKMPEGVKIDIETLTRDLERSAVCGFILRENGIPAAMLLFYYAYSTWQGQVSKELGVERLQWNVLDWNENAIQFYKTMPCKDLTRSEGWLCYRLDSAGIATLASSLNVESN
;
A
#
# COMPACT_ATOMS: atom_id res chain seq x y z
N MET A 1 55.05 -3.10 -24.39
CA MET A 1 54.32 -4.18 -23.70
C MET A 1 53.03 -3.60 -23.14
N PRO A 2 51.90 -4.31 -23.26
CA PRO A 2 50.76 -3.82 -24.04
C PRO A 2 49.62 -3.21 -23.21
N HIS A 3 48.93 -2.28 -23.88
CA HIS A 3 47.55 -1.87 -23.62
C HIS A 3 46.61 -3.07 -23.67
N ILE A 4 45.71 -3.17 -22.70
CA ILE A 4 44.52 -4.02 -22.78
C ILE A 4 43.32 -3.07 -22.77
N ASP A 5 42.95 -2.63 -23.96
CA ASP A 5 41.57 -2.29 -24.27
C ASP A 5 40.82 -3.61 -24.48
N SER A 6 40.12 -4.10 -23.46
CA SER A 6 39.15 -5.19 -23.65
C SER A 6 37.75 -4.59 -23.71
N CYS A 7 37.40 -4.13 -24.91
CA CYS A 7 36.03 -3.92 -25.32
C CYS A 7 35.35 -5.29 -25.31
N TYR A 8 34.56 -5.61 -24.29
CA TYR A 8 33.70 -6.78 -24.30
C TYR A 8 32.50 -6.47 -25.19
N SER A 9 32.63 -6.74 -26.50
CA SER A 9 31.50 -6.79 -27.41
C SER A 9 30.91 -8.19 -27.41
N TYR A 10 29.89 -8.42 -26.59
CA TYR A 10 28.96 -9.52 -26.81
C TYR A 10 27.81 -9.01 -27.67
N ARG A 11 27.75 -9.44 -28.93
CA ARG A 11 26.54 -9.35 -29.77
C ARG A 11 25.96 -10.75 -29.91
N ASN A 12 24.80 -10.98 -29.28
CA ASN A 12 23.67 -11.78 -29.75
C ASN A 12 22.70 -11.98 -28.58
N ASP A 13 21.71 -11.11 -28.44
CA ASP A 13 20.31 -11.34 -28.83
C ASP A 13 19.54 -10.10 -28.36
N VAL A 14 18.51 -9.66 -29.07
CA VAL A 14 17.71 -8.49 -28.64
C VAL A 14 16.86 -8.91 -27.45
N SER A 15 17.48 -8.99 -26.27
CA SER A 15 16.79 -8.94 -24.99
C SER A 15 16.42 -7.47 -24.80
N LEU A 16 15.17 -7.13 -25.10
CA LEU A 16 14.58 -5.88 -24.66
C LEU A 16 14.82 -5.80 -23.14
N GLU A 17 15.73 -4.92 -22.72
CA GLU A 17 15.90 -4.62 -21.30
C GLU A 17 14.55 -4.11 -20.79
N MET A 18 14.00 -4.80 -19.80
CA MET A 18 12.72 -4.42 -19.20
C MET A 18 12.97 -3.19 -18.33
N GLU A 19 12.44 -2.04 -18.75
CA GLU A 19 12.61 -0.79 -18.01
C GLU A 19 11.63 -0.76 -16.85
N VAL A 20 12.13 -0.80 -15.63
CA VAL A 20 11.33 -0.70 -14.41
C VAL A 20 11.55 0.66 -13.76
N HIS A 21 10.48 1.42 -13.57
CA HIS A 21 10.51 2.73 -12.95
C HIS A 21 9.54 2.82 -11.77
N VAL A 22 10.05 3.25 -10.61
CA VAL A 22 9.24 3.49 -9.42
C VAL A 22 9.24 4.97 -9.09
N SER A 23 8.06 5.56 -8.94
CA SER A 23 7.90 6.97 -8.56
C SER A 23 6.82 7.17 -7.51
N ARG A 24 6.91 8.28 -6.79
CA ARG A 24 5.83 8.70 -5.88
C ARG A 24 4.54 8.89 -6.69
N ALA A 25 3.44 8.36 -6.16
CA ALA A 25 2.12 8.57 -6.73
C ALA A 25 1.71 10.04 -6.58
N THR A 26 1.13 10.57 -7.64
CA THR A 26 0.63 11.94 -7.77
C THR A 26 -0.85 11.91 -8.14
N PRO A 27 -1.57 13.05 -8.05
CA PRO A 27 -2.98 13.10 -8.44
C PRO A 27 -3.24 12.64 -9.89
N SER A 28 -2.28 12.79 -10.81
CA SER A 28 -2.41 12.29 -12.18
C SER A 28 -2.37 10.77 -12.31
N ASP A 29 -1.89 10.05 -11.28
CA ASP A 29 -1.87 8.58 -11.25
C ASP A 29 -3.19 7.96 -10.76
N ALA A 30 -4.18 8.78 -10.34
CA ALA A 30 -5.41 8.29 -9.71
C ALA A 30 -6.20 7.29 -10.59
N GLY A 31 -6.17 7.44 -11.91
CA GLY A 31 -6.79 6.50 -12.84
C GLY A 31 -6.14 5.10 -12.78
N ASP A 32 -4.81 5.04 -12.92
CA ASP A 32 -4.03 3.81 -12.86
C ASP A 32 -4.17 3.12 -11.50
N LEU A 33 -4.11 3.91 -10.42
CA LEU A 33 -4.31 3.42 -9.05
C LEU A 33 -5.71 2.85 -8.85
N MET A 34 -6.76 3.51 -9.36
CA MET A 34 -8.14 3.02 -9.24
C MET A 34 -8.33 1.67 -9.94
N LEU A 35 -7.65 1.43 -11.06
CA LEU A 35 -7.66 0.13 -11.74
C LEU A 35 -7.04 -0.95 -10.85
N MET A 36 -5.82 -0.73 -10.36
CA MET A 36 -5.14 -1.68 -9.47
C MET A 36 -5.88 -1.90 -8.14
N ILE A 37 -6.54 -0.88 -7.59
CA ILE A 37 -7.39 -1.01 -6.39
C ILE A 37 -8.56 -1.96 -6.65
N LYS A 38 -9.22 -1.85 -7.82
CA LYS A 38 -10.32 -2.74 -8.19
C LYS A 38 -9.84 -4.16 -8.45
N GLU A 39 -8.72 -4.32 -9.14
CA GLU A 39 -8.10 -5.64 -9.34
C GLU A 39 -7.73 -6.30 -8.01
N LEU A 40 -7.18 -5.54 -7.06
CA LEU A 40 -6.90 -6.02 -5.71
C LEU A 40 -8.19 -6.43 -4.99
N ALA A 41 -9.26 -5.63 -5.07
CA ALA A 41 -10.53 -5.94 -4.44
C ALA A 41 -11.17 -7.21 -5.01
N GLU A 42 -11.06 -7.44 -6.32
CA GLU A 42 -11.48 -8.70 -6.96
C GLU A 42 -10.65 -9.88 -6.47
N PHE A 43 -9.32 -9.76 -6.43
CA PHE A 43 -8.43 -10.77 -5.88
C PHE A 43 -8.78 -11.10 -4.42
N GLU A 44 -9.09 -10.08 -3.62
CA GLU A 44 -9.47 -10.21 -2.22
C GLU A 44 -10.89 -10.78 -2.00
N LYS A 45 -11.62 -11.07 -3.09
CA LYS A 45 -13.03 -11.53 -3.08
C LYS A 45 -13.98 -10.50 -2.45
N MET A 46 -13.66 -9.21 -2.59
CA MET A 46 -14.41 -8.08 -2.05
C MET A 46 -14.63 -6.96 -3.10
N PRO A 47 -15.12 -7.24 -4.32
CA PRO A 47 -15.24 -6.24 -5.39
C PRO A 47 -16.13 -5.05 -5.00
N GLU A 48 -17.21 -5.31 -4.26
CA GLU A 48 -18.12 -4.27 -3.76
C GLU A 48 -17.54 -3.43 -2.61
N GLY A 49 -16.34 -3.75 -2.12
CA GLY A 49 -15.66 -3.03 -1.05
C GLY A 49 -15.16 -1.65 -1.47
N VAL A 50 -14.93 -1.43 -2.77
CA VAL A 50 -14.48 -0.14 -3.30
C VAL A 50 -15.68 0.81 -3.41
N LYS A 51 -15.72 1.82 -2.54
CA LYS A 51 -16.80 2.83 -2.50
C LYS A 51 -16.39 4.21 -3.02
N ILE A 52 -15.10 4.42 -3.28
CA ILE A 52 -14.57 5.68 -3.79
C ILE A 52 -14.48 5.67 -5.32
N ASP A 53 -14.40 6.86 -5.91
CA ASP A 53 -14.17 7.08 -7.34
C ASP A 53 -12.82 7.78 -7.60
N ILE A 54 -12.51 8.00 -8.88
CA ILE A 54 -11.25 8.63 -9.30
C ILE A 54 -11.15 10.06 -8.75
N GLU A 55 -12.24 10.83 -8.78
CA GLU A 55 -12.24 12.21 -8.27
C GLU A 55 -11.90 12.26 -6.77
N THR A 56 -12.49 11.35 -5.99
CA THR A 56 -12.18 11.21 -4.57
C THR A 56 -10.72 10.84 -4.36
N LEU A 57 -10.20 9.84 -5.07
CA LEU A 57 -8.81 9.43 -4.94
C LEU A 57 -7.82 10.54 -5.35
N THR A 58 -8.11 11.28 -6.42
CA THR A 58 -7.32 12.45 -6.85
C THR A 58 -7.22 13.47 -5.72
N ARG A 59 -8.36 13.87 -5.13
CA ARG A 59 -8.42 14.81 -4.01
C ARG A 59 -7.69 14.29 -2.77
N ASP A 60 -7.77 12.99 -2.50
CA ASP A 60 -7.12 12.37 -1.35
C ASP A 60 -5.59 12.35 -1.50
N LEU A 61 -5.09 12.14 -2.73
CA LEU A 61 -3.67 12.27 -3.06
C LEU A 61 -3.18 13.73 -2.94
N GLU A 62 -3.95 14.70 -3.45
CA GLU A 62 -3.63 16.13 -3.35
C GLU A 62 -3.50 16.59 -1.89
N ARG A 63 -4.38 16.12 -1.02
CA ARG A 63 -4.41 16.47 0.40
C ARG A 63 -3.49 15.60 1.26
N SER A 64 -2.78 14.63 0.65
CA SER A 64 -1.99 13.63 1.36
C SER A 64 -2.79 12.84 2.41
N ALA A 65 -4.10 12.68 2.19
CA ALA A 65 -4.94 11.76 2.97
C ALA A 65 -4.52 10.30 2.71
N VAL A 66 -4.05 10.02 1.49
CA VAL A 66 -3.32 8.82 1.11
C VAL A 66 -2.03 9.23 0.40
N CYS A 67 -0.97 8.46 0.60
CA CYS A 67 0.30 8.58 -0.09
C CYS A 67 0.63 7.24 -0.76
N GLY A 68 1.55 7.25 -1.72
CA GLY A 68 1.96 6.00 -2.34
C GLY A 68 3.07 6.09 -3.35
N PHE A 69 3.38 4.94 -3.92
CA PHE A 69 4.28 4.74 -5.05
C PHE A 69 3.59 3.92 -6.12
N ILE A 70 3.96 4.18 -7.37
CA ILE A 70 3.54 3.42 -8.53
C ILE A 70 4.79 2.90 -9.23
N LEU A 71 4.77 1.62 -9.56
CA LEU A 71 5.78 0.94 -10.36
C LEU A 71 5.25 0.79 -11.78
N ARG A 72 6.06 1.17 -12.75
CA ARG A 72 5.80 1.00 -14.18
C ARG A 72 6.84 0.10 -14.81
N GLU A 73 6.38 -0.86 -15.60
CA GLU A 73 7.22 -1.72 -16.45
C GLU A 73 6.99 -1.29 -17.91
N ASN A 74 8.05 -0.83 -18.58
CA ASN A 74 7.99 -0.29 -19.94
C ASN A 74 6.92 0.82 -20.08
N GLY A 75 6.79 1.66 -19.05
CA GLY A 75 5.79 2.73 -18.98
C GLY A 75 4.37 2.29 -18.59
N ILE A 76 4.12 0.99 -18.45
CA ILE A 76 2.80 0.44 -18.08
C ILE A 76 2.73 0.27 -16.56
N PRO A 77 1.71 0.81 -15.87
CA PRO A 77 1.45 0.53 -14.45
C PRO A 77 1.39 -0.97 -14.17
N ALA A 78 2.21 -1.44 -13.24
CA ALA A 78 2.32 -2.86 -12.91
C ALA A 78 2.16 -3.14 -11.41
N ALA A 79 2.45 -2.17 -10.54
CA ALA A 79 2.19 -2.32 -9.11
C ALA A 79 1.96 -0.97 -8.42
N MET A 80 1.30 -1.03 -7.27
CA MET A 80 1.11 0.11 -6.38
C MET A 80 1.46 -0.24 -4.92
N LEU A 81 1.89 0.78 -4.18
CA LEU A 81 1.95 0.78 -2.73
C LEU A 81 1.20 2.01 -2.24
N LEU A 82 0.14 1.82 -1.46
CA LEU A 82 -0.62 2.91 -0.83
C LEU A 82 -0.47 2.84 0.69
N PHE A 83 -0.29 3.99 1.33
CA PHE A 83 -0.13 4.10 2.78
C PHE A 83 -0.65 5.45 3.30
N TYR A 84 -0.91 5.50 4.60
CA TYR A 84 -1.28 6.71 5.33
C TYR A 84 -0.58 6.72 6.69
N TYR A 85 -0.49 7.90 7.31
CA TYR A 85 0.16 8.05 8.61
C TYR A 85 -0.83 7.74 9.73
N ALA A 86 -0.54 6.70 10.49
CA ALA A 86 -1.20 6.45 11.78
C ALA A 86 -0.53 7.27 12.89
N TYR A 87 -1.30 7.68 13.90
CA TYR A 87 -0.79 8.42 15.06
C TYR A 87 -0.67 7.49 16.26
N SER A 88 0.50 7.48 16.91
CA SER A 88 0.70 6.79 18.19
C SER A 88 0.51 7.76 19.34
N THR A 89 -0.33 7.44 20.33
CA THR A 89 -0.45 8.27 21.55
C THR A 89 0.79 8.19 22.45
N TRP A 90 1.66 7.20 22.24
CA TRP A 90 2.88 6.98 23.02
C TRP A 90 4.12 7.60 22.35
N GLN A 91 4.11 7.69 21.03
CA GLN A 91 5.27 8.12 20.24
C GLN A 91 4.97 9.39 19.42
N GLY A 92 3.70 9.77 19.28
CA GLY A 92 3.26 10.82 18.36
C GLY A 92 3.23 10.32 16.91
N GLN A 93 3.11 11.27 15.98
CA GLN A 93 3.38 11.05 14.56
C GLN A 93 4.89 11.22 14.36
N VAL A 94 5.70 10.21 14.72
CA VAL A 94 7.14 10.45 14.84
C VAL A 94 7.71 10.86 13.49
N SER A 95 8.43 11.99 13.54
CA SER A 95 9.32 12.51 12.53
C SER A 95 10.53 13.10 13.26
N LYS A 96 11.75 12.91 12.76
CA LYS A 96 12.78 13.95 12.97
C LYS A 96 12.90 14.90 11.79
N GLU A 97 12.65 14.41 10.56
CA GLU A 97 12.25 15.25 9.41
C GLU A 97 11.12 14.61 8.56
N LEU A 98 11.02 13.27 8.48
CA LEU A 98 9.73 12.54 8.32
C LEU A 98 9.61 11.31 9.25
N GLY A 99 10.74 10.76 9.73
CA GLY A 99 10.93 9.84 10.87
C GLY A 99 9.88 8.77 11.16
N VAL A 100 9.30 8.16 10.12
CA VAL A 100 8.38 7.02 10.24
C VAL A 100 9.10 5.85 10.91
N GLU A 101 8.70 5.51 12.14
CA GLU A 101 9.34 4.45 12.92
C GLU A 101 8.89 3.04 12.52
N ARG A 102 7.68 2.89 11.95
CA ARG A 102 7.08 1.58 11.71
C ARG A 102 6.06 1.62 10.58
N LEU A 103 6.03 0.53 9.81
CA LEU A 103 4.95 0.18 8.89
C LEU A 103 4.15 -0.99 9.48
N GLN A 104 2.83 -0.94 9.38
CA GLN A 104 1.93 -2.03 9.73
C GLN A 104 0.92 -2.23 8.60
N TRP A 105 0.61 -3.49 8.31
CA TRP A 105 -0.37 -3.89 7.30
C TRP A 105 -1.05 -5.18 7.73
N ASN A 106 -2.20 -5.45 7.12
CA ASN A 106 -2.94 -6.69 7.32
C ASN A 106 -2.76 -7.59 6.10
N VAL A 107 -2.82 -8.90 6.33
CA VAL A 107 -2.78 -9.92 5.27
C VAL A 107 -3.95 -10.86 5.53
N LEU A 108 -4.73 -11.15 4.49
CA LEU A 108 -5.80 -12.13 4.58
C LEU A 108 -5.21 -13.51 4.85
N ASP A 109 -5.84 -14.26 5.75
CA ASP A 109 -5.37 -15.57 6.22
C ASP A 109 -5.20 -16.61 5.10
N TRP A 110 -5.99 -16.51 4.04
CA TRP A 110 -5.92 -17.38 2.88
C TRP A 110 -4.82 -16.99 1.87
N ASN A 111 -4.21 -15.81 1.99
CA ASN A 111 -3.21 -15.33 1.03
C ASN A 111 -1.81 -15.91 1.36
N GLU A 112 -1.67 -17.23 1.17
CA GLU A 112 -0.45 -17.97 1.49
C GLU A 112 0.77 -17.41 0.75
N ASN A 113 0.61 -16.97 -0.50
CA ASN A 113 1.69 -16.37 -1.29
C ASN A 113 2.26 -15.12 -0.60
N ALA A 114 1.40 -14.20 -0.17
CA ALA A 114 1.83 -13.01 0.55
C ALA A 114 2.40 -13.36 1.93
N ILE A 115 1.77 -14.27 2.67
CA ILE A 115 2.24 -14.73 3.99
C ILE A 115 3.65 -15.29 3.88
N GLN A 116 3.93 -16.14 2.90
CA GLN A 116 5.26 -16.73 2.71
C GLN A 116 6.29 -15.68 2.31
N PHE A 117 5.91 -14.72 1.45
CA PHE A 117 6.76 -13.59 1.12
C PHE A 117 7.12 -12.77 2.36
N TYR A 118 6.14 -12.38 3.19
CA TYR A 118 6.39 -11.58 4.39
C TYR A 118 7.18 -12.32 5.47
N LYS A 119 7.13 -13.66 5.55
CA LYS A 119 8.02 -14.44 6.43
C LYS A 119 9.50 -14.31 6.08
N THR A 120 9.83 -13.93 4.83
CA THR A 120 11.22 -13.68 4.43
C THR A 120 11.71 -12.27 4.82
N MET A 121 10.80 -11.38 5.19
CA MET A 121 11.11 -10.01 5.60
C MET A 121 11.44 -9.93 7.09
N PRO A 122 12.20 -8.91 7.53
CA PRO A 122 12.45 -8.63 8.94
C PRO A 122 11.23 -8.00 9.65
N CYS A 123 10.04 -8.60 9.47
CA CYS A 123 8.81 -8.19 10.13
C CYS A 123 8.29 -9.28 11.09
N LYS A 124 7.32 -8.93 11.94
CA LYS A 124 6.69 -9.86 12.88
C LYS A 124 5.21 -10.03 12.54
N ASP A 125 4.73 -11.27 12.58
CA ASP A 125 3.30 -11.57 12.61
C ASP A 125 2.77 -11.25 14.01
N LEU A 126 2.11 -10.10 14.16
CA LEU A 126 1.60 -9.61 15.44
C LEU A 126 0.46 -10.46 15.99
N THR A 127 -0.33 -11.09 15.12
CA THR A 127 -1.40 -12.01 15.54
C THR A 127 -0.78 -13.22 16.27
N ARG A 128 0.26 -13.82 15.70
CA ARG A 128 0.90 -15.01 16.30
C ARG A 128 1.85 -14.68 17.45
N SER A 129 2.59 -13.58 17.35
CA SER A 129 3.64 -13.25 18.33
C SER A 129 3.13 -12.52 19.56
N GLU A 130 2.06 -11.73 19.43
CA GLU A 130 1.55 -10.85 20.49
C GLU A 130 0.06 -11.04 20.77
N GLY A 131 -0.67 -11.82 19.95
CA GLY A 131 -2.08 -12.11 20.16
C GLY A 131 -3.02 -10.95 19.81
N TRP A 132 -2.57 -9.98 18.99
CA TRP A 132 -3.43 -8.88 18.55
C TRP A 132 -4.58 -9.38 17.67
N LEU A 133 -5.77 -8.86 17.93
CA LEU A 133 -6.97 -9.11 17.13
C LEU A 133 -7.38 -7.84 16.37
N CYS A 134 -7.72 -7.98 15.10
CA CYS A 134 -8.19 -6.87 14.27
C CYS A 134 -9.71 -6.73 14.36
N TYR A 135 -10.19 -5.68 15.03
CA TYR A 135 -11.60 -5.30 15.08
C TYR A 135 -11.86 -4.04 14.26
N ARG A 136 -13.05 -3.93 13.68
CA ARG A 136 -13.50 -2.75 12.91
C ARG A 136 -14.87 -2.30 13.39
N LEU A 137 -15.04 -1.01 13.59
CA LEU A 137 -16.34 -0.36 13.72
C LEU A 137 -16.59 0.46 12.45
N ASP A 138 -17.50 0.00 11.61
CA ASP A 138 -17.84 0.70 10.36
C ASP A 138 -18.81 1.87 10.61
N SER A 139 -19.21 2.58 9.55
CA SER A 139 -20.10 3.74 9.66
C SER A 139 -21.43 3.41 10.34
N ALA A 140 -22.00 2.22 10.10
CA ALA A 140 -23.25 1.81 10.72
C ALA A 140 -23.03 1.51 12.21
N GLY A 141 -21.97 0.77 12.53
CA GLY A 141 -21.58 0.47 13.91
C GLY A 141 -21.29 1.74 14.72
N ILE A 142 -20.61 2.73 14.14
CA ILE A 142 -20.37 4.05 14.76
C ILE A 142 -21.70 4.73 15.07
N ALA A 143 -22.63 4.78 14.11
CA ALA A 143 -23.93 5.43 14.28
C ALA A 143 -24.77 4.75 15.37
N THR A 144 -24.78 3.42 15.40
CA THR A 144 -25.45 2.62 16.44
C THR A 144 -24.85 2.89 17.82
N LEU A 145 -23.52 2.87 17.94
CA LEU A 145 -22.83 3.14 19.21
C LEU A 145 -23.13 4.56 19.71
N ALA A 146 -23.00 5.56 18.85
CA ALA A 146 -23.29 6.96 19.20
C ALA A 146 -24.75 7.15 19.68
N SER A 147 -25.70 6.47 19.04
CA SER A 147 -27.13 6.54 19.43
C SER A 147 -27.40 5.89 20.78
N SER A 148 -26.68 4.81 21.11
CA SER A 148 -26.85 4.10 22.39
C SER A 148 -26.46 4.93 23.62
N LEU A 149 -25.57 5.91 23.46
CA LEU A 149 -25.10 6.79 24.54
C LEU A 149 -26.07 7.94 24.86
N ASN A 150 -27.01 8.24 23.96
CA ASN A 150 -27.99 9.32 24.12
C ASN A 150 -29.27 8.89 24.87
N VAL A 151 -29.27 7.71 25.50
CA VAL A 151 -30.48 7.11 26.10
C VAL A 151 -30.65 7.42 27.60
N GLU A 152 -29.67 8.03 28.28
CA GLU A 152 -29.80 8.43 29.70
C GLU A 152 -29.87 9.95 29.89
N SER A 153 -30.98 10.55 29.49
CA SER A 153 -31.39 11.87 29.97
C SER A 153 -32.88 11.85 30.27
N ASN A 154 -33.25 11.17 31.35
CA ASN A 154 -34.57 11.20 31.99
C ASN A 154 -34.40 11.20 33.51
#